data_AF-A0A934IAA7-F1
#
_entry.id   AF-A0A934IAA7-F1
#
_cell.length_a   1.000
_cell.length_b   1.000
_cell.length_c   1.000
_cell.angle_alpha   90.00
_cell.angle_beta   90.00
_cell.angle_gamma   90.00
#
_symmetry.space_group_name_H-M   'P 1'
#
loop_
_entity.id
_entity.type
_entity.pdbx_description
1 polymer ?
#
loop_
_entity_poly.entity_id
_entity_poly.type
_entity_poly.pdbx_seq_one_letter_code
_entity_poly.pdbx_strand_id
1 'polypeptide(L)' 'MFLYIAAALFGAFVVNVVLGAYAQANFVGDVGEMVILFAASISFTAAILRREADRKARGKDPKDPDEDLHITKTF' A
#
# COMPACT_ATOMS: atom_id res chain seq x y z
N MET A 1 -0.29 2.33 -8.00
CA MET A 1 -0.52 3.76 -7.69
C MET A 1 -0.19 4.10 -6.23
N PHE A 2 -0.72 3.40 -5.22
CA PHE A 2 -0.41 3.69 -3.80
C PHE A 2 1.08 3.60 -3.41
N LEU A 3 1.86 2.76 -4.09
CA LEU A 3 3.28 2.59 -3.81
C LEU A 3 4.11 3.85 -4.11
N TYR A 4 3.74 4.60 -5.15
CA TYR A 4 4.37 5.89 -5.46
C TYR A 4 4.03 6.97 -4.42
N ILE A 5 2.80 6.95 -3.91
CA ILE A 5 2.37 7.87 -2.84
C ILE A 5 3.13 7.57 -1.55
N ALA A 6 3.26 6.29 -1.18
CA ALA A 6 4.03 5.87 -0.02
C ALA A 6 5.51 6.27 -0.14
N ALA A 7 6.11 6.07 -1.32
CA ALA A 7 7.49 6.49 -1.58
C ALA A 7 7.68 8.01 -1.51
N ALA A 8 6.72 8.79 -2.02
CA ALA A 8 6.75 10.24 -1.95
C ALA A 8 6.62 10.76 -0.51
N LEU A 9 5.68 10.21 0.28
CA LEU A 9 5.51 10.56 1.69
C LEU A 9 6.76 10.23 2.52
N PHE A 10 7.35 9.05 2.29
CA PHE A 10 8.58 8.65 2.96
C PHE A 10 9.77 9.54 2.54
N GLY A 11 9.91 9.85 1.25
CA GLY A 11 10.93 10.75 0.75
C GLY A 11 10.83 12.15 1.35
N ALA A 12 9.61 12.70 1.45
CA ALA A 12 9.38 14.01 2.08
C ALA A 12 9.80 14.02 3.56
N PHE A 13 9.49 12.95 4.30
CA PHE A 13 9.97 12.79 5.68
C PHE A 13 11.50 12.76 5.76
N VAL A 14 12.17 11.95 4.95
CA VAL A 14 13.64 11.85 4.95
C VAL A 14 14.29 13.19 4.65
N VAL A 15 13.76 13.94 3.67
CA VAL A 15 14.26 15.29 3.34
C VAL A 15 14.10 16.25 4.51
N ASN A 16 12.95 16.26 5.19
CA ASN A 16 12.74 17.12 6.37
C ASN A 16 13.73 16.78 7.50
N VAL A 17 13.91 15.49 7.81
CA VAL A 17 14.83 15.04 8.87
C VAL A 17 16.28 15.40 8.54
N VAL A 18 16.72 15.20 7.29
CA VAL A 18 18.08 15.55 6.85
C VAL A 18 18.28 17.08 6.94
N LEU A 19 17.33 17.88 6.49
CA LEU A 19 17.41 19.34 6.60
C LEU A 19 17.42 19.82 8.06
N GLY A 20 16.63 19.22 8.94
CA GLY A 20 16.68 19.48 10.38
C GLY A 20 18.02 19.17 11.03
N ALA A 21 18.57 18.01 10.70
CA ALA A 21 19.83 17.54 11.25
C ALA A 21 21.02 18.40 10.81
N TYR A 22 21.08 18.81 9.55
CA TYR A 22 22.22 19.55 9.00
C TYR A 22 22.07 21.08 9.06
N ALA A 23 20.86 21.61 8.88
CA ALA A 23 20.63 23.05 8.73
C ALA A 23 19.94 23.69 9.95
N GLN A 24 19.53 22.91 10.97
CA GLN A 24 18.66 23.39 12.07
C GLN A 24 17.39 24.11 11.56
N ALA A 25 17.01 23.84 10.31
CA ALA A 25 15.89 24.45 9.61
C ALA A 25 14.80 23.39 9.45
N ASN A 26 14.18 23.00 10.56
CA ASN A 26 13.04 22.10 10.54
C ASN A 26 11.77 22.89 10.21
N PHE A 27 11.17 22.58 9.06
CA PHE A 27 9.89 23.17 8.64
C PHE A 27 8.72 22.46 9.32
N VAL A 28 8.87 21.17 9.59
CA VAL A 28 7.92 20.33 10.34
C VAL A 28 8.53 19.99 11.71
N GLY A 29 7.79 20.23 12.79
CA GLY A 29 8.22 19.89 14.15
C GLY A 29 8.07 18.40 14.46
N ASP A 30 8.64 17.97 15.60
CA ASP A 30 8.78 16.55 16.00
C ASP A 30 7.47 15.75 15.95
N VAL A 31 6.36 16.35 16.40
CA VAL A 31 5.02 15.72 16.33
C VAL A 31 4.54 15.56 14.89
N GLY A 32 4.82 16.53 14.02
CA GLY A 32 4.44 16.48 12.60
C GLY A 32 5.23 15.40 11.84
N GLU A 33 6.51 15.24 12.16
CA GLU A 33 7.35 14.16 11.64
C GLU A 33 6.79 12.78 11.99
N MET A 34 6.36 12.58 13.24
CA MET A 34 5.71 11.34 13.68
C MET A 34 4.40 11.05 12.92
N VAL A 35 3.58 12.08 12.67
CA VAL A 35 2.33 11.94 11.90
C VAL A 35 2.59 11.58 10.44
N ILE A 36 3.61 12.18 9.81
CA ILE A 36 3.98 11.87 8.42
C ILE A 36 4.47 10.42 8.30
N LEU A 37 5.32 9.95 9.22
CA LEU A 37 5.75 8.55 9.26
C LEU A 37 4.57 7.59 9.46
N PHE A 38 3.63 7.95 10.33
CA PHE A 38 2.44 7.16 10.57
C PHE A 38 1.56 7.05 9.32
N ALA A 39 1.34 8.17 8.62
CA ALA A 39 0.61 8.20 7.35
C ALA A 39 1.32 7.40 6.25
N ALA A 40 2.66 7.45 6.21
CA ALA A 40 3.47 6.67 5.28
C ALA A 40 3.32 5.16 5.52
N SER A 41 3.33 4.70 6.78
CA SER A 41 3.20 3.27 7.12
C SER A 41 1.82 2.71 6.75
N ILE A 42 0.74 3.47 7.01
CA ILE A 42 -0.63 3.10 6.63
C ILE A 42 -0.74 3.01 5.11
N SER A 43 -0.25 4.03 4.39
CA SER A 43 -0.28 4.07 2.92
C SER A 43 0.50 2.91 2.31
N PHE A 44 1.67 2.57 2.87
CA PHE A 44 2.47 1.43 2.46
C PHE A 44 1.72 0.11 2.67
N THR A 45 1.12 -0.09 3.84
CA THR A 45 0.33 -1.29 4.17
C THR A 45 -0.85 -1.45 3.22
N ALA A 46 -1.62 -0.38 2.98
CA ALA A 46 -2.72 -0.37 2.02
C ALA A 46 -2.25 -0.70 0.59
N ALA A 47 -1.06 -0.23 0.20
CA ALA A 47 -0.48 -0.55 -1.10
C ALA A 47 -0.16 -2.04 -1.25
N ILE A 48 0.38 -2.68 -0.21
CA ILE A 48 0.67 -4.11 -0.19
C ILE A 48 -0.62 -4.93 -0.26
N LEU A 49 -1.61 -4.63 0.59
CA LEU A 49 -2.89 -5.33 0.59
C LEU A 49 -3.61 -5.24 -0.76
N ARG A 50 -3.59 -4.06 -1.41
CA ARG A 50 -4.16 -3.91 -2.75
C ARG A 50 -3.39 -4.71 -3.79
N ARG A 51 -2.06 -4.78 -3.71
CA ARG A 51 -1.24 -5.60 -4.60
C ARG A 51 -1.53 -7.09 -4.44
N GLU A 52 -1.78 -7.55 -3.22
CA GLU A 52 -2.17 -8.93 -2.94
C GLU A 52 -3.59 -9.23 -3.43
N ALA A 53 -4.55 -8.32 -3.20
CA ALA A 53 -5.91 -8.45 -3.71
C ALA A 53 -5.95 -8.52 -5.24
N ASP A 54 -5.16 -7.68 -5.94
CA ASP A 54 -5.04 -7.70 -7.40
C ASP A 54 -4.45 -9.03 -7.91
N ARG A 55 -3.51 -9.65 -7.17
CA ARG A 55 -2.99 -10.99 -7.51
C ARG A 55 -4.04 -12.08 -7.29
N LYS A 56 -4.81 -12.02 -6.20
CA LYS A 56 -5.89 -12.96 -5.91
C LYS A 56 -7.04 -12.85 -6.92
N ALA A 57 -7.37 -11.64 -7.36
CA ALA A 57 -8.39 -11.39 -8.38
C ALA A 57 -7.98 -11.94 -9.75
N ARG A 58 -6.70 -11.84 -10.12
CA ARG A 58 -6.18 -12.44 -11.37
C ARG A 58 -6.04 -13.97 -11.30
N GLY A 59 -5.99 -14.54 -10.10
CA GLY A 59 -6.04 -15.99 -9.87
C GLY A 59 -7.46 -16.56 -9.81
N LYS A 60 -8.50 -15.72 -9.85
CA LYS A 60 -9.88 -16.14 -10.09
C LYS A 60 -10.16 -16.04 -11.58
N ASP A 61 -9.84 -17.11 -12.29
CA ASP A 61 -10.37 -17.37 -13.62
C ASP A 61 -11.92 -17.42 -13.53
N PRO A 62 -12.67 -16.94 -14.55
CA PRO A 62 -14.13 -16.90 -14.51
C PRO A 62 -14.68 -18.32 -14.41
N LYS A 63 -15.41 -18.58 -13.33
CA LYS A 63 -16.41 -19.65 -13.18
C LYS A 63 -15.97 -20.98 -13.79
N ASP A 64 -15.36 -21.81 -12.93
CA ASP A 64 -15.23 -23.25 -13.16
C ASP A 64 -16.55 -23.80 -13.77
N PRO A 65 -16.57 -24.18 -15.06
CA PRO A 65 -17.76 -24.73 -15.72
C PRO A 65 -18.17 -26.10 -15.16
N ASP A 66 -17.38 -26.66 -14.23
CA ASP A 66 -17.51 -28.03 -13.78
C ASP A 66 -18.46 -28.16 -12.58
N GLU A 67 -18.80 -27.07 -11.88
CA GLU A 67 -19.82 -27.07 -10.81
C GLU A 67 -21.21 -27.44 -11.35
N ASP A 68 -21.52 -27.04 -12.59
CA ASP A 68 -22.76 -27.41 -13.29
C ASP A 68 -22.65 -28.81 -13.97
N LEU A 69 -21.42 -29.30 -14.22
CA LEU A 69 -21.17 -30.60 -14.87
C LEU A 69 -21.35 -31.79 -13.91
N HIS A 70 -21.11 -31.59 -12.61
CA HIS A 70 -21.36 -32.61 -11.59
C HIS A 70 -22.85 -32.79 -11.25
N ILE A 71 -23.69 -31.76 -11.46
CA ILE A 71 -25.14 -31.87 -11.22
C ILE A 71 -25.85 -32.56 -12.41
N THR A 72 -25.37 -32.37 -13.64
CA THR A 72 -26.01 -32.96 -14.83
C THR A 72 -25.67 -34.43 -15.08
N LYS A 73 -24.54 -34.94 -14.58
CA LYS A 73 -24.13 -36.35 -14.78
C LYS A 73 -24.68 -37.33 -13.74
N THR A 74 -25.54 -36.86 -12.84
CA THR A 74 -26.13 -37.67 -11.76
C THR A 74 -27.59 -38.06 -12.02
N PHE A 75 -28.11 -37.79 -13.23
CA PHE A 75 -29.45 -38.20 -13.69
C PHE A 75 -29.38 -39.01 -14.98
#